data_AF-A0A949W9R2-F1
#
_entry.id   AF-A0A949W9R2-F1
#
_cell.length_a   1.000
_cell.length_b   1.000
_cell.length_c   1.000
_cell.angle_alpha   90.00
_cell.angle_beta   90.00
_cell.angle_gamma   90.00
#
_symmetry.space_group_name_H-M   'P 1'
#
loop_
_entity.id
_entity.type
_entity.pdbx_description
1 polymer ?
#
loop_
_entity_poly.entity_id
_entity_poly.type
_entity_poly.pdbx_seq_one_letter_code
_entity_poly.pdbx_strand_id
1 'polypeptide(L)'
;MEIDDISTLNLNDSDITEIRVNRSYEIEVFLNLITSYDTQESQPCLLVFQDCQSAALDLKLAYSGPNSIMSGSQTSREDGFVEYEIETNTTASKIRVIARKLVLLNASD
;
A
#
# COMPACT_ATOMS: atom_id res chain seq x y z
N MET A 1 -0.34 13.83 1.71
CA MET A 1 -1.59 14.05 0.98
C MET A 1 -2.59 12.98 1.41
N GLU A 2 -3.76 13.36 1.93
CA GLU A 2 -4.81 12.39 2.27
C GLU A 2 -5.43 11.81 0.99
N ILE A 3 -5.73 10.51 1.02
CA ILE A 3 -6.16 9.72 -0.14
C ILE A 3 -7.56 9.19 0.14
N ASP A 4 -8.54 9.71 -0.60
CA ASP A 4 -9.94 9.29 -0.48
C ASP A 4 -10.20 7.95 -1.18
N ASP A 5 -9.48 7.68 -2.27
CA ASP A 5 -9.58 6.43 -3.04
C ASP A 5 -8.20 5.97 -3.49
N ILE A 6 -7.75 4.83 -2.95
CA ILE A 6 -6.45 4.22 -3.26
C ILE A 6 -6.28 3.93 -4.77
N SER A 7 -7.38 3.69 -5.49
CA SER A 7 -7.35 3.40 -6.93
C SER A 7 -6.85 4.59 -7.75
N THR A 8 -6.93 5.81 -7.20
CA THR A 8 -6.48 7.05 -7.86
C THR A 8 -4.96 7.21 -7.84
N LEU A 9 -4.26 6.50 -6.96
CA LEU A 9 -2.81 6.59 -6.81
C LEU A 9 -2.02 5.89 -7.92
N ASN A 10 -2.69 5.09 -8.77
CA ASN A 10 -2.06 4.24 -9.79
C ASN A 10 -0.79 3.55 -9.27
N LEU A 11 -0.94 2.75 -8.22
CA LEU A 11 0.16 2.03 -7.56
C LEU A 11 0.76 0.90 -8.40
N ASN A 12 0.17 0.61 -9.58
CA ASN A 12 0.60 -0.51 -10.41
C ASN A 12 2.10 -0.42 -10.71
N ASP A 13 2.74 -1.58 -10.73
CA ASP A 13 4.18 -1.76 -10.96
C ASP A 13 5.10 -1.07 -9.94
N SER A 14 4.56 -0.39 -8.93
CA SER A 14 5.34 0.22 -7.86
C SER A 14 5.89 -0.86 -6.92
N ASP A 15 7.16 -0.77 -6.59
CA ASP A 15 7.83 -1.78 -5.76
C ASP A 15 7.65 -1.49 -4.27
N ILE A 16 7.17 -2.48 -3.52
CA ILE A 16 7.18 -2.43 -2.05
C ILE A 16 8.58 -2.79 -1.56
N THR A 17 9.21 -1.86 -0.86
CA THR A 17 10.56 -2.03 -0.31
C THR A 17 10.51 -2.50 1.14
N GLU A 18 9.57 -1.98 1.93
CA GLU A 18 9.45 -2.29 3.35
C GLU A 18 8.03 -2.06 3.87
N ILE A 19 7.62 -2.87 4.85
CA ILE A 19 6.39 -2.66 5.61
C ILE A 19 6.75 -2.57 7.08
N ARG A 20 6.33 -1.49 7.75
CA ARG A 20 6.53 -1.30 9.19
C ARG A 20 5.20 -1.14 9.89
N VAL A 21 5.14 -1.66 11.12
CA VAL A 21 4.05 -1.37 12.05
C VAL A 21 4.60 -0.40 13.08
N ASN A 22 4.07 0.82 13.07
CA ASN A 22 4.44 1.84 14.03
C ASN A 22 3.61 1.67 15.31
N ARG A 23 4.18 2.03 16.46
CA ARG A 23 3.56 1.85 17.79
C ARG A 23 2.31 2.73 18.02
N SER A 24 1.96 3.57 17.05
CA SER A 24 0.82 4.50 17.06
C SER A 24 -0.42 3.99 16.33
N TYR A 25 -0.58 2.67 16.11
CA TYR A 25 -1.64 2.09 15.27
C TYR A 25 -1.56 2.55 13.81
N GLU A 26 -0.33 2.70 13.31
CA GLU A 26 -0.08 3.05 11.92
C GLU A 26 0.66 1.90 11.24
N ILE A 27 0.31 1.70 9.97
CA ILE A 27 1.03 0.79 9.09
C ILE A 27 1.62 1.61 7.97
N GLU A 28 2.92 1.45 7.80
CA GLU A 28 3.74 2.21 6.87
C GLU A 28 4.21 1.25 5.78
N VAL A 29 3.87 1.54 4.52
CA VAL A 29 4.34 0.80 3.35
C VAL A 29 5.25 1.72 2.55
N PHE A 30 6.54 1.44 2.61
CA PHE A 30 7.56 2.12 1.83
C PHE A 30 7.56 1.55 0.42
N LEU A 31 7.52 2.43 -0.56
CA LEU A 31 7.43 2.04 -1.96
C LEU A 31 8.19 2.98 -2.89
N ASN A 32 8.60 2.46 -4.03
CA ASN A 32 9.06 3.25 -5.17
C ASN A 32 7.89 3.44 -6.13
N LEU A 33 7.25 4.61 -6.06
CA LEU A 33 6.07 4.94 -6.87
C LEU A 33 6.51 5.30 -8.28
N ILE A 34 5.94 4.65 -9.28
CA ILE A 34 6.12 5.06 -10.68
C ILE A 34 5.30 6.32 -10.93
N THR A 35 5.97 7.45 -11.14
CA THR A 35 5.34 8.74 -11.40
C THR A 35 5.10 9.01 -12.88
N SER A 36 5.86 8.32 -13.75
CA SER A 36 5.72 8.42 -15.20
C SER A 36 6.11 7.10 -15.86
N TYR A 37 5.14 6.47 -16.53
CA TYR A 37 5.35 5.21 -17.26
C TYR A 37 6.18 5.41 -18.55
N ASP A 38 6.04 6.57 -19.20
CA ASP A 38 6.77 6.86 -20.44
C ASP A 38 8.27 7.02 -20.19
N THR A 39 8.63 7.64 -19.06
CA THR A 39 10.04 7.91 -18.69
C THR A 39 10.61 6.88 -17.72
N GLN A 40 9.78 5.96 -17.22
CA GLN A 40 10.14 5.02 -16.15
C GLN A 40 10.68 5.73 -14.90
N GLU A 41 10.16 6.93 -14.62
CA GLU A 41 10.55 7.70 -13.47
C GLU A 41 9.84 7.17 -12.22
N SER A 42 10.63 6.94 -11.17
CA SER A 42 10.14 6.47 -9.89
C SER A 42 10.61 7.37 -8.76
N GLN A 43 9.75 7.60 -7.77
CA GLN A 43 10.10 8.35 -6.56
C GLN A 43 9.81 7.52 -5.30
N PRO A 44 10.65 7.63 -4.26
CA PRO A 44 10.40 6.95 -3.00
C PRO A 44 9.25 7.66 -2.24
N CYS A 45 8.22 6.89 -1.89
CA CYS A 45 7.05 7.35 -1.17
C CYS A 45 6.75 6.44 0.03
N LEU A 46 5.88 6.94 0.90
CA LEU A 46 5.37 6.24 2.06
C LEU A 46 3.84 6.28 2.06
N LEU A 47 3.21 5.11 1.95
CA LEU A 47 1.79 4.93 2.22
C LEU A 47 1.59 4.68 3.71
N VAL A 48 0.88 5.59 4.38
CA VAL A 48 0.59 5.50 5.81
C VAL A 48 -0.89 5.24 6.00
N PHE A 49 -1.21 4.08 6.54
CA PHE A 49 -2.54 3.73 7.03
C PHE A 49 -2.64 4.16 8.49
N GLN A 50 -3.59 5.04 8.81
CA GLN A 50 -3.73 5.62 10.15
C GLN A 50 -5.01 5.17 10.84
N ASP A 51 -4.96 5.17 12.17
CA ASP A 51 -6.02 4.63 13.04
C ASP A 51 -6.37 3.18 12.64
N CYS A 52 -5.33 2.33 12.49
CA CYS A 52 -5.50 0.95 12.05
C CYS A 52 -6.22 0.11 13.11
N GLN A 53 -7.30 -0.56 12.69
CA GLN A 53 -7.99 -1.57 13.50
C GLN A 53 -7.30 -2.93 13.40
N SER A 54 -6.87 -3.31 12.19
CA SER A 54 -6.23 -4.60 11.94
C SER A 54 -5.43 -4.58 10.66
N ALA A 55 -4.44 -5.48 10.56
CA ALA A 55 -3.85 -5.83 9.29
C ALA A 55 -3.54 -7.32 9.20
N ALA A 56 -3.57 -7.81 7.97
CA ALA A 56 -3.25 -9.18 7.61
C ALA A 56 -2.34 -9.19 6.39
N LEU A 57 -1.45 -10.18 6.36
CA LEU A 57 -0.54 -10.42 5.25
C LEU A 57 -0.65 -11.87 4.83
N ASP A 58 -1.20 -12.09 3.64
CA ASP A 58 -1.30 -13.41 3.02
C ASP A 58 -0.11 -13.61 2.09
N LEU A 59 0.91 -14.33 2.56
CA LEU A 59 2.13 -14.62 1.80
C LEU A 59 2.06 -15.96 1.07
N LYS A 60 2.39 -15.94 -0.21
CA LYS A 60 2.64 -17.16 -0.99
C LYS A 60 4.14 -17.36 -1.18
N LEU A 61 4.72 -18.21 -0.34
CA LEU A 61 6.17 -18.45 -0.24
C LEU A 61 6.77 -19.32 -1.36
N ALA A 62 5.96 -19.77 -2.33
CA ALA A 62 6.40 -20.75 -3.33
C ALA A 62 7.27 -20.15 -4.45
N TYR A 63 7.43 -18.83 -4.53
CA TYR A 63 8.11 -18.15 -5.64
C TYR A 63 8.88 -16.90 -5.18
N SER A 64 10.07 -16.71 -5.74
CA SER A 64 10.89 -15.51 -5.58
C SER A 64 10.66 -14.56 -6.76
N GLY A 65 9.71 -13.64 -6.64
CA GLY A 65 9.48 -12.55 -7.60
C GLY A 65 9.70 -11.18 -6.96
N PRO A 66 9.84 -10.10 -7.75
CA PRO A 66 9.84 -8.74 -7.21
C PRO A 66 8.52 -8.47 -6.46
N ASN A 67 8.53 -7.62 -5.43
CA ASN A 67 7.32 -7.28 -4.65
C ASN A 67 6.60 -6.07 -5.26
N SER A 68 6.31 -6.11 -6.56
CA SER A 68 5.62 -4.99 -7.21
C SER A 68 4.12 -5.10 -7.03
N ILE A 69 3.45 -3.95 -6.94
CA ILE A 69 2.00 -3.87 -6.74
C ILE A 69 1.31 -4.18 -8.07
N MET A 70 0.40 -5.14 -8.06
CA MET A 70 -0.51 -5.44 -9.18
C MET A 70 -1.76 -4.59 -9.15
N SER A 71 -2.32 -4.40 -7.95
CA SER A 71 -3.54 -3.62 -7.77
C SER A 71 -3.65 -3.12 -6.34
N GLY A 72 -4.34 -1.98 -6.19
CA GLY A 72 -4.84 -1.47 -4.92
C GLY A 72 -6.35 -1.32 -5.02
N SER A 73 -7.08 -1.73 -4.00
CA SER A 73 -8.53 -1.55 -3.92
C SER A 73 -8.97 -1.22 -2.51
N GLN A 74 -10.17 -0.67 -2.38
CA GLN A 74 -10.74 -0.35 -1.08
C GLN A 74 -12.24 -0.65 -1.02
N THR A 75 -12.71 -1.01 0.17
CA THR A 75 -14.12 -1.22 0.46
C THR A 75 -14.48 -0.50 1.76
N SER A 76 -15.46 0.41 1.69
CA SER A 76 -15.97 1.10 2.88
C SER A 76 -16.72 0.15 3.80
N ARG A 77 -16.54 0.30 5.11
CA ARG A 77 -17.25 -0.47 6.15
C ARG A 77 -18.23 0.41 6.93
N GLU A 78 -19.25 -0.21 7.51
CA GLU A 78 -20.32 0.50 8.24
C GLU A 78 -19.86 1.16 9.55
N ASP A 79 -18.72 0.76 10.11
CA ASP A 79 -18.13 1.27 11.35
C ASP A 79 -17.22 2.51 11.15
N GLY A 80 -17.23 3.06 9.93
CA GLY A 80 -16.43 4.22 9.54
C GLY A 80 -14.95 3.90 9.31
N PHE A 81 -14.60 2.62 9.15
CA PHE A 81 -13.31 2.17 8.64
C PHE A 81 -13.40 1.85 7.15
N VAL A 82 -12.24 1.77 6.52
CA VAL A 82 -12.06 1.33 5.14
C VAL A 82 -11.13 0.13 5.15
N GLU A 83 -11.52 -0.93 4.45
CA GLU A 83 -10.64 -2.06 4.17
C GLU A 83 -9.89 -1.79 2.88
N TYR A 84 -8.57 -1.65 2.99
CA TYR A 84 -7.64 -1.48 1.89
C TYR A 84 -6.99 -2.83 1.58
N GLU A 85 -6.96 -3.21 0.32
CA GLU A 85 -6.29 -4.41 -0.17
C GLU A 85 -5.25 -4.01 -1.24
N ILE A 86 -3.99 -4.37 -0.99
CA ILE A 86 -2.89 -4.24 -1.95
C ILE A 86 -2.48 -5.65 -2.37
N GLU A 87 -2.58 -5.95 -3.66
CA GLU A 87 -2.14 -7.21 -4.25
C GLU A 87 -0.78 -7.02 -4.90
N THR A 88 0.15 -7.96 -4.65
CA THR A 88 1.48 -7.94 -5.28
C THR A 88 1.66 -9.04 -6.32
N ASN A 89 2.53 -8.77 -7.30
CA ASN A 89 2.84 -9.69 -8.40
C ASN A 89 3.64 -10.91 -7.95
N THR A 90 4.19 -10.91 -6.73
CA THR A 90 4.62 -12.13 -6.04
C THR A 90 3.42 -13.01 -5.75
N THR A 91 2.92 -13.67 -6.80
CA THR A 91 1.94 -14.75 -6.78
C THR A 91 0.57 -14.44 -6.17
N ALA A 92 0.11 -13.19 -6.21
CA ALA A 92 -1.11 -12.73 -5.55
C ALA A 92 -1.00 -12.83 -4.01
N SER A 93 0.14 -12.39 -3.47
CA SER A 93 0.23 -12.08 -2.03
C SER A 93 -0.59 -10.82 -1.77
N LYS A 94 -1.26 -10.76 -0.62
CA LYS A 94 -2.19 -9.67 -0.31
C LYS A 94 -1.84 -9.05 1.02
N ILE A 95 -1.76 -7.72 1.01
CA ILE A 95 -1.70 -6.90 2.21
C ILE A 95 -3.10 -6.35 2.40
N ARG A 96 -3.72 -6.64 3.54
CA ARG A 96 -5.02 -6.11 3.92
C ARG A 96 -4.86 -5.25 5.15
N VAL A 97 -5.32 -4.01 5.08
CA VAL A 97 -5.31 -3.07 6.21
C VAL A 97 -6.69 -2.49 6.39
N ILE A 98 -7.19 -2.53 7.62
CA ILE A 98 -8.44 -1.86 8.00
C ILE A 98 -8.04 -0.61 8.78
N ALA A 99 -8.28 0.56 8.20
CA ALA A 99 -7.86 1.85 8.75
C ALA A 99 -8.96 2.90 8.56
N ARG A 100 -8.87 4.06 9.23
CA ARG A 100 -9.78 5.17 8.97
C ARG A 100 -9.30 6.11 7.87
N LYS A 101 -7.97 6.19 7.70
CA LYS A 101 -7.35 7.14 6.78
C LYS A 101 -6.19 6.49 6.05
N LEU A 102 -5.96 6.95 4.84
CA LEU A 102 -4.79 6.65 4.03
C LEU A 102 -4.11 7.96 3.64
N VAL A 103 -2.80 8.03 3.84
CA VAL A 103 -1.99 9.20 3.50
C VAL A 103 -0.82 8.75 2.64
N LEU A 104 -0.54 9.50 1.57
CA LEU A 104 0.71 9.37 0.82
C LEU A 104 1.66 10.50 1.24
N LEU A 105 2.86 10.15 1.68
CA LEU A 105 3.96 11.06 2.00
C LEU A 105 5.12 10.82 1.03
N ASN A 106 5.92 11.85 0.79
CA ASN A 106 7.23 11.64 0.18
C ASN A 106 8.14 11.02 1.24
N ALA A 107 8.96 10.03 0.87
CA ALA A 107 9.84 9.37 1.84
C ALA A 107 10.96 10.28 2.39
N SER A 108 11.07 11.49 1.87
CA SER A 108 12.03 12.52 2.26
C SER A 108 11.51 13.51 3.31
N ASP A 109 10.21 13.47 3.61
CA ASP A 109 9.51 14.34 4.58
C ASP A 109 9.21 13.57 5.88
#